data_AF-A0A4R9EQY3-F1
#
_entry.id   AF-A0A4R9EQY3-F1
#
_cell.length_a   1.000
_cell.length_b   1.000
_cell.length_c   1.000
_cell.angle_alpha   90.00
_cell.angle_beta   90.00
_cell.angle_gamma   90.00
#
_symmetry.space_group_name_H-M   'P 1'
#
loop_
_entity.id
_entity.type
_entity.pdbx_description
1 polymer ?
#
loop_
_entity_poly.entity_id
_entity_poly.type
_entity_poly.pdbx_seq_one_letter_code
_entity_poly.pdbx_strand_id
1 'polypeptide(L)'
;MSDELPSPDMTLALDAPKNAPLVSEWLLGTSAVLAYHLGKADIARMIADVSAVEVRLWNTEFDHEGYRVVLVVEPSLYSAYNEQQLEPITEVMRDVLWGSGKSVDELVARPSIPRLGPDWRKQIKTANGPKPSNQGRKVQLEPGHPFENQLRFTNEWELDVYRALRERQESLPDNETIGIMPLGGMRVRGWTFEPDLLITYRGYAGVIEIDGPHHKGHAGRDHSRSRLLLHSGVKVVDRLNVEEVNSRAEVKKFVDDFLAQLKR
;
A
#
# COMPACT_ATOMS: atom_id res chain seq x y z
N MET A 1 -22.51 7.41 -5.05
CA MET A 1 -22.25 6.28 -4.13
C MET A 1 -21.65 6.89 -2.89
N SER A 2 -22.07 6.49 -1.68
CA SER A 2 -21.57 7.10 -0.44
C SER A 2 -20.09 6.80 -0.29
N ASP A 3 -19.26 7.82 -0.03
CA ASP A 3 -17.81 7.70 0.23
C ASP A 3 -17.50 7.25 1.67
N GLU A 4 -18.53 6.84 2.43
CA GLU A 4 -18.39 6.42 3.82
C GLU A 4 -17.92 4.96 3.94
N LEU A 5 -17.02 4.71 4.89
CA LEU A 5 -16.59 3.36 5.23
C LEU A 5 -17.80 2.53 5.70
N PRO A 6 -18.04 1.35 5.11
CA PRO A 6 -19.13 0.47 5.55
C PRO A 6 -18.91 0.06 7.01
N SER A 7 -19.94 0.25 7.83
CA SER A 7 -19.94 -0.18 9.23
C SER A 7 -20.39 -1.64 9.35
N PRO A 8 -19.82 -2.43 10.29
CA PRO A 8 -20.24 -3.79 10.55
C PRO A 8 -21.66 -3.83 11.13
N ASP A 9 -22.35 -4.95 10.94
CA ASP A 9 -23.64 -5.20 11.58
C ASP A 9 -23.40 -5.57 13.06
N MET A 10 -23.62 -4.62 13.96
CA MET A 10 -23.37 -4.80 15.39
C MET A 10 -24.32 -5.80 16.05
N THR A 11 -25.37 -6.28 15.37
CA THR A 11 -26.23 -7.37 15.87
C THR A 11 -25.58 -8.74 15.72
N LEU A 12 -24.57 -8.85 14.86
CA LEU A 12 -23.77 -10.07 14.68
C LEU A 12 -22.47 -9.97 15.50
N ALA A 13 -21.84 -11.12 15.77
CA ALA A 13 -20.50 -11.15 16.33
C ALA A 13 -19.50 -10.43 15.41
N LEU A 14 -18.50 -9.75 15.97
CA LEU A 14 -17.52 -8.99 15.17
C LEU A 14 -16.68 -9.90 14.27
N ASP A 15 -16.40 -11.12 14.71
CA ASP A 15 -15.65 -12.11 13.95
C ASP A 15 -16.53 -13.02 13.06
N ALA A 16 -17.83 -12.76 13.00
CA ALA A 16 -18.72 -13.44 12.07
C ALA A 16 -18.25 -13.22 10.61
N PRO A 17 -18.36 -14.22 9.70
CA PRO A 17 -17.85 -14.10 8.33
C PRO A 17 -18.36 -12.87 7.54
N LYS A 18 -19.55 -12.38 7.86
CA LYS A 18 -20.13 -11.16 7.25
C LYS A 18 -19.49 -9.86 7.77
N ASN A 19 -19.06 -9.84 9.03
CA ASN A 19 -18.45 -8.68 9.69
C ASN A 19 -16.93 -8.67 9.54
N ALA A 20 -16.29 -9.84 9.54
CA ALA A 20 -14.84 -10.00 9.45
C ALA A 20 -14.13 -9.12 8.38
N PRO A 21 -14.64 -8.97 7.13
CA PRO A 21 -13.98 -8.10 6.14
C PRO A 21 -14.13 -6.61 6.42
N LEU A 22 -15.08 -6.19 7.27
CA LEU A 22 -15.41 -4.78 7.54
C LEU A 22 -14.80 -4.29 8.86
N VAL A 23 -14.81 -5.16 9.89
CA VAL A 23 -14.47 -4.78 11.27
C VAL A 23 -13.07 -4.22 11.41
N SER A 24 -12.07 -4.75 10.68
CA SER A 24 -10.68 -4.31 10.81
C SER A 24 -10.52 -2.81 10.52
N GLU A 25 -10.84 -2.38 9.30
CA GLU A 25 -10.70 -0.98 8.89
C GLU A 25 -11.68 -0.08 9.64
N TRP A 26 -12.91 -0.53 9.87
CA TRP A 26 -13.90 0.24 10.60
C TRP A 26 -13.45 0.52 12.05
N LEU A 27 -12.98 -0.50 12.78
CA LEU A 27 -12.56 -0.34 14.17
C LEU A 27 -11.31 0.54 14.28
N LEU A 28 -10.32 0.34 13.40
CA LEU A 28 -9.12 1.19 13.35
C LEU A 28 -9.47 2.64 13.01
N GLY A 29 -10.21 2.86 11.92
CA GLY A 29 -10.56 4.20 11.45
C GLY A 29 -11.39 4.97 12.46
N THR A 30 -12.43 4.34 13.01
CA THR A 30 -13.30 4.98 14.01
C THR A 30 -12.54 5.28 15.29
N SER A 31 -11.68 4.36 15.75
CA SER A 31 -10.86 4.57 16.95
C SER A 31 -9.82 5.67 16.75
N ALA A 32 -9.13 5.71 15.61
CA ALA A 32 -8.15 6.75 15.32
C ALA A 32 -8.78 8.15 15.26
N VAL A 33 -9.93 8.27 14.58
CA VAL A 33 -10.68 9.53 14.49
C VAL A 33 -11.20 9.97 15.86
N LEU A 34 -11.76 9.05 16.65
CA LEU A 34 -12.20 9.33 18.01
C LEU A 34 -11.03 9.80 18.89
N ALA A 35 -9.91 9.07 18.90
CA ALA A 35 -8.71 9.45 19.64
C ALA A 35 -8.22 10.86 19.27
N TYR A 36 -8.21 11.18 17.98
CA TYR A 36 -7.82 12.51 17.50
C TYR A 36 -8.75 13.60 18.03
N HIS A 37 -10.07 13.39 17.97
CA HIS A 37 -11.06 14.35 18.50
C HIS A 37 -11.00 14.52 20.01
N LEU A 38 -10.59 13.48 20.74
CA LEU A 38 -10.34 13.53 22.19
C LEU A 38 -8.99 14.18 22.55
N GLY A 39 -8.24 14.70 21.57
CA GLY A 39 -6.93 15.31 21.79
C GLY A 39 -5.80 14.30 22.03
N LYS A 40 -6.06 13.00 21.87
CA LYS A 40 -5.08 11.91 22.00
C LYS A 40 -4.33 11.68 20.67
N ALA A 41 -3.68 12.72 20.14
CA ALA A 41 -3.10 12.71 18.80
C ALA A 41 -2.02 11.63 18.57
N ASP A 42 -1.20 11.33 19.58
CA ASP A 42 -0.18 10.28 19.46
C ASP A 42 -0.80 8.87 19.42
N ILE A 43 -1.88 8.64 20.18
CA ILE A 43 -2.66 7.40 20.13
C ILE A 43 -3.32 7.24 18.75
N ALA A 44 -3.89 8.32 18.21
CA ALA A 44 -4.47 8.29 16.87
C ALA A 44 -3.44 7.91 15.80
N ARG A 45 -2.21 8.44 15.89
CA ARG A 45 -1.10 8.07 14.98
C ARG A 45 -0.70 6.61 15.16
N MET A 46 -0.58 6.14 16.39
CA MET A 46 -0.27 4.73 16.65
C MET A 46 -1.35 3.82 16.08
N ILE A 47 -2.64 4.12 16.26
CA ILE A 47 -3.72 3.33 15.66
C ILE A 47 -3.61 3.34 14.12
N ALA A 48 -3.28 4.49 13.51
CA ALA A 48 -3.12 4.61 12.06
C ALA A 48 -1.90 3.85 11.49
N ASP A 49 -0.89 3.56 12.31
CA ASP A 49 0.28 2.76 11.93
C ASP A 49 0.01 1.23 11.98
N VAL A 50 -1.14 0.81 12.53
CA VAL A 50 -1.55 -0.60 12.57
C VAL A 50 -1.97 -1.06 11.18
N SER A 51 -1.39 -2.16 10.70
CA SER A 51 -1.62 -2.67 9.34
C SER A 51 -2.94 -3.42 9.18
N ALA A 52 -3.39 -4.10 10.24
CA ALA A 52 -4.66 -4.82 10.29
C ALA A 52 -5.01 -5.14 11.74
N VAL A 53 -6.29 -5.47 11.97
CA VAL A 53 -6.75 -6.00 13.25
C VAL A 53 -7.35 -7.38 13.03
N GLU A 54 -6.93 -8.32 13.88
CA GLU A 54 -7.59 -9.62 13.98
C GLU A 54 -8.47 -9.61 15.22
N VAL A 55 -9.78 -9.74 15.01
CA VAL A 55 -10.77 -9.81 16.08
C VAL A 55 -11.25 -11.24 16.22
N ARG A 56 -11.30 -11.73 17.47
CA ARG A 56 -11.81 -13.05 17.82
C ARG A 56 -12.70 -12.94 19.05
N LEU A 57 -13.87 -13.53 19.00
CA LEU A 57 -14.71 -13.71 20.17
C LEU A 57 -13.92 -14.53 21.20
N TRP A 58 -13.74 -13.97 22.40
CA TRP A 58 -12.91 -14.55 23.44
C TRP A 58 -13.78 -15.18 24.54
N ASN A 59 -14.80 -14.46 24.94
CA ASN A 59 -15.74 -14.83 25.99
C ASN A 59 -17.11 -14.20 25.74
N THR A 60 -18.12 -14.73 26.41
CA THR A 60 -19.46 -14.15 26.41
C THR A 60 -20.01 -14.27 27.83
N GLU A 61 -20.27 -13.13 28.47
CA GLU A 61 -20.73 -13.07 29.85
C GLU A 61 -21.93 -12.12 29.94
N PHE A 62 -23.03 -12.57 30.56
CA PHE A 62 -24.24 -11.77 30.77
C PHE A 62 -24.72 -11.01 29.50
N ASP A 63 -24.82 -11.72 28.38
CA ASP A 63 -25.18 -11.20 27.06
C ASP A 63 -24.24 -10.11 26.50
N HIS A 64 -23.03 -10.01 27.06
CA HIS A 64 -21.95 -9.17 26.54
C HIS A 64 -20.86 -10.04 25.91
N GLU A 65 -20.52 -9.71 24.67
CA GLU A 65 -19.46 -10.39 23.92
C GLU A 65 -18.12 -9.68 24.17
N GLY A 66 -17.18 -10.38 24.79
CA GLY A 66 -15.83 -9.89 24.99
C GLY A 66 -14.89 -10.44 23.91
N TYR A 67 -14.06 -9.55 23.38
CA TYR A 67 -13.21 -9.84 22.23
C TYR A 67 -11.73 -9.74 22.58
N ARG A 68 -10.96 -10.67 22.01
CA ARG A 68 -9.52 -10.53 21.87
C ARG A 68 -9.23 -9.83 20.55
N VAL A 69 -8.52 -8.73 20.64
CA VAL A 69 -8.13 -7.88 19.53
C VAL A 69 -6.61 -7.95 19.37
N VAL A 70 -6.16 -8.30 18.18
CA VAL A 70 -4.73 -8.41 17.86
C VAL A 70 -4.37 -7.35 16.82
N LEU A 71 -3.57 -6.37 17.21
CA LEU A 71 -3.01 -5.35 16.33
C LEU A 71 -1.83 -5.96 15.55
N VAL A 72 -1.95 -6.03 14.23
CA VAL A 72 -0.87 -6.47 13.35
C VAL A 72 -0.06 -5.25 12.95
N VAL A 73 1.19 -5.19 13.42
CA VAL A 73 2.06 -4.02 13.25
C VAL A 73 3.33 -4.35 12.49
N GLU A 74 3.95 -3.37 11.84
CA GLU A 74 5.22 -3.58 11.18
C GLU A 74 6.32 -4.00 12.19
N PRO A 75 7.22 -4.96 11.85
CA PRO A 75 8.23 -5.45 12.79
C PRO A 75 9.14 -4.35 13.36
N SER A 76 9.37 -3.29 12.58
CA SER A 76 10.17 -2.13 13.01
C SER A 76 9.46 -1.24 14.04
N LEU A 77 8.12 -1.27 14.07
CA LEU A 77 7.29 -0.49 15.00
C LEU A 77 6.89 -1.30 16.23
N TYR A 78 7.01 -2.64 16.20
CA TYR A 78 6.52 -3.53 17.24
C TYR A 78 6.94 -3.15 18.67
N SER A 79 8.19 -2.70 18.86
CA SER A 79 8.68 -2.30 20.19
C SER A 79 7.97 -1.08 20.78
N ALA A 80 7.29 -0.27 19.96
CA ALA A 80 6.50 0.86 20.40
C ALA A 80 5.15 0.45 21.02
N TYR A 81 4.65 -0.77 20.72
CA TYR A 81 3.36 -1.28 21.19
C TYR A 81 3.54 -2.15 22.43
N ASN A 82 4.03 -1.54 23.51
CA ASN A 82 4.10 -2.17 24.83
C ASN A 82 2.81 -1.94 25.63
N GLU A 83 2.65 -2.63 26.76
CA GLU A 83 1.45 -2.57 27.62
C GLU A 83 1.03 -1.13 27.96
N GLN A 84 1.99 -0.24 28.25
CA GLN A 84 1.70 1.16 28.59
C GLN A 84 1.06 1.92 27.43
N GLN A 85 1.41 1.60 26.18
CA GLN A 85 0.83 2.23 24.99
C GLN A 85 -0.41 1.51 24.47
N LEU A 86 -0.57 0.21 24.78
CA LEU A 86 -1.76 -0.54 24.42
C LEU A 86 -2.97 -0.14 25.25
N GLU A 87 -2.80 0.17 26.55
CA GLU A 87 -3.94 0.51 27.41
C GLU A 87 -4.77 1.70 26.90
N PRO A 88 -4.18 2.85 26.52
CA PRO A 88 -4.95 3.97 25.97
C PRO A 88 -5.61 3.65 24.62
N ILE A 89 -5.05 2.73 23.83
CA ILE A 89 -5.67 2.24 22.59
C ILE A 89 -6.90 1.39 22.93
N THR A 90 -6.77 0.49 23.91
CA THR A 90 -7.86 -0.36 24.41
C THR A 90 -9.03 0.49 24.90
N GLU A 91 -8.77 1.55 25.68
CA GLU A 91 -9.81 2.47 26.16
C GLU A 91 -10.61 3.07 25.01
N VAL A 92 -9.92 3.60 23.99
CA VAL A 92 -10.59 4.20 22.84
C VAL A 92 -11.42 3.17 22.06
N MET A 93 -10.91 1.95 21.87
CA MET A 93 -11.66 0.89 21.20
C MET A 93 -12.89 0.46 22.00
N ARG A 94 -12.80 0.44 23.34
CA ARG A 94 -13.95 0.20 24.22
C ARG A 94 -15.00 1.31 24.09
N ASP A 95 -14.57 2.56 23.99
CA ASP A 95 -15.49 3.68 23.75
C ASP A 95 -16.20 3.57 22.39
N VAL A 96 -15.51 3.11 21.35
CA VAL A 96 -16.12 2.86 20.03
C VAL A 96 -17.19 1.77 20.09
N LEU A 97 -16.97 0.73 20.89
CA LEU A 97 -17.92 -0.37 21.08
C LEU A 97 -18.97 -0.09 22.15
N TRP A 98 -18.93 1.09 22.79
CA TRP A 98 -19.82 1.41 23.89
C TRP A 98 -21.29 1.35 23.46
N GLY A 99 -22.10 0.63 24.23
CA GLY A 99 -23.53 0.47 23.97
C GLY A 99 -23.90 -0.58 22.93
N SER A 100 -22.94 -1.30 22.32
CA SER A 100 -23.23 -2.38 21.37
C SER A 100 -23.37 -3.77 22.00
N GLY A 101 -23.21 -3.90 23.33
CA GLY A 101 -23.11 -5.20 24.01
C GLY A 101 -21.81 -5.95 23.68
N LYS A 102 -20.78 -5.24 23.21
CA LYS A 102 -19.48 -5.81 22.83
C LYS A 102 -18.35 -5.05 23.52
N SER A 103 -17.28 -5.73 23.91
CA SER A 103 -16.12 -5.12 24.59
C SER A 103 -14.79 -5.66 24.08
N VAL A 104 -13.74 -4.86 24.24
CA VAL A 104 -12.35 -5.35 24.09
C VAL A 104 -11.85 -5.83 25.45
N ASP A 105 -11.70 -7.14 25.58
CA ASP A 105 -11.29 -7.78 26.83
C ASP A 105 -9.77 -7.95 26.88
N GLU A 106 -9.15 -8.24 25.74
CA GLU A 106 -7.71 -8.34 25.59
C GLU A 106 -7.27 -7.63 24.31
N LEU A 107 -6.30 -6.72 24.44
CA LEU A 107 -5.61 -6.10 23.30
C LEU A 107 -4.15 -6.49 23.33
N VAL A 108 -3.67 -7.08 22.25
CA VAL A 108 -2.25 -7.42 22.08
C VAL A 108 -1.73 -6.93 20.74
N ALA A 109 -0.45 -6.61 20.65
CA ALA A 109 0.22 -6.38 19.38
C ALA A 109 1.01 -7.61 18.96
N ARG A 110 1.12 -7.83 17.66
CA ARG A 110 2.08 -8.78 17.08
C ARG A 110 2.71 -8.21 15.81
N PRO A 111 3.97 -8.55 15.50
CA PRO A 111 4.56 -8.18 14.24
C PRO A 111 3.82 -8.86 13.08
N SER A 112 3.74 -8.17 11.95
CA SER A 112 3.28 -8.74 10.69
C SER A 112 4.20 -9.90 10.29
N ILE A 113 3.60 -11.03 9.92
CA ILE A 113 4.36 -12.21 9.52
C ILE A 113 4.54 -12.14 8.00
N PRO A 114 5.77 -12.02 7.49
CA PRO A 114 5.99 -11.96 6.05
C PRO A 114 5.63 -13.31 5.39
N ARG A 115 5.09 -13.26 4.18
CA ARG A 115 4.92 -14.46 3.35
C ARG A 115 6.31 -14.96 2.94
N LEU A 116 6.59 -16.23 3.23
CA LEU A 116 7.88 -16.84 2.90
C LEU A 116 7.90 -17.30 1.44
N GLY A 117 8.89 -16.83 0.67
CA GLY A 117 9.20 -17.40 -0.64
C GLY A 117 10.02 -18.70 -0.53
N PRO A 118 10.12 -19.51 -1.60
CA PRO A 118 10.88 -20.77 -1.60
C PRO A 118 12.34 -20.62 -1.12
N ASP A 119 12.96 -19.48 -1.40
CA ASP A 119 14.36 -19.19 -1.10
C ASP A 119 14.59 -18.47 0.24
N TRP A 120 13.60 -18.42 1.14
CA TRP A 120 13.69 -17.65 2.39
C TRP A 120 14.94 -17.99 3.23
N ARG A 121 15.38 -19.25 3.21
CA ARG A 121 16.59 -19.69 3.94
C ARG A 121 17.87 -19.05 3.38
N LYS A 122 17.95 -18.84 2.08
CA LYS A 122 19.09 -18.18 1.43
C LYS A 122 19.07 -16.69 1.77
N GLN A 123 17.90 -16.06 1.65
CA GLN A 123 17.69 -14.64 1.96
C GLN A 123 18.11 -14.29 3.39
N ILE A 124 17.71 -15.09 4.40
CA ILE A 124 18.09 -14.87 5.79
C ILE A 124 19.60 -15.06 5.99
N LYS A 125 20.21 -16.08 5.37
CA LYS A 125 21.66 -16.33 5.51
C LYS A 125 22.53 -15.26 4.85
N THR A 126 22.02 -14.55 3.86
CA THR A 126 22.72 -13.47 3.16
C THR A 126 22.34 -12.07 3.68
N ALA A 127 21.40 -11.97 4.61
CA ALA A 127 20.92 -10.69 5.15
C ALA A 127 21.90 -10.11 6.19
N ASN A 128 23.03 -9.56 5.70
CA ASN A 128 23.96 -8.77 6.51
C ASN A 128 23.75 -7.24 6.32
N GLY A 129 22.63 -6.83 5.74
CA GLY A 129 22.28 -5.42 5.50
C GLY A 129 21.33 -4.83 6.54
N PRO A 130 21.16 -3.48 6.56
CA PRO A 130 20.20 -2.82 7.44
C PRO A 130 18.79 -3.40 7.26
N LYS A 131 18.08 -3.55 8.38
CA LYS A 131 16.71 -4.09 8.41
C LYS A 131 15.83 -3.29 7.45
N PRO A 132 15.08 -3.95 6.54
CA PRO A 132 14.17 -3.25 5.66
C PRO A 132 13.15 -2.46 6.51
N SER A 133 13.18 -1.13 6.41
CA SER A 133 12.08 -0.31 6.93
C SER A 133 11.06 -0.18 5.80
N ASN A 134 9.83 -0.65 6.03
CA ASN A 134 8.70 -0.52 5.10
C ASN A 134 8.22 0.94 4.99
N GLN A 135 9.12 1.88 4.71
CA GLN A 135 8.76 3.26 4.37
C GLN A 135 8.13 3.25 2.98
N GLY A 136 6.80 3.15 2.93
CA GLY A 136 6.01 3.34 1.71
C GLY A 136 4.91 2.32 1.43
N ARG A 137 4.68 1.30 2.27
CA ARG A 137 3.62 0.32 2.00
C ARG A 137 2.26 0.81 2.49
N LYS A 138 1.42 1.32 1.58
CA LYS A 138 -0.03 1.33 1.79
C LYS A 138 -0.52 -0.11 1.79
N VAL A 139 -0.98 -0.62 2.94
CA VAL A 139 -1.70 -1.89 3.01
C VAL A 139 -3.12 -1.63 2.51
N GLN A 140 -3.50 -2.23 1.38
CA GLN A 140 -4.89 -2.27 0.95
C GLN A 140 -5.22 -3.63 0.33
N LEU A 141 -6.40 -4.12 0.73
CA LEU A 141 -6.94 -5.48 0.65
C LEU A 141 -7.60 -5.82 -0.71
N GLU A 142 -6.97 -5.50 -1.84
CA GLU A 142 -7.52 -5.94 -3.14
C GLU A 142 -6.93 -7.29 -3.56
N PRO A 143 -7.76 -8.27 -3.97
CA PRO A 143 -7.27 -9.55 -4.48
C PRO A 143 -6.63 -9.39 -5.86
N GLY A 144 -5.54 -10.13 -6.11
CA GLY A 144 -5.10 -10.50 -7.46
C GLY A 144 -4.12 -9.57 -8.18
N HIS A 145 -3.67 -8.48 -7.57
CA HIS A 145 -2.69 -7.59 -8.23
C HIS A 145 -1.28 -8.18 -8.27
N PRO A 146 -0.54 -8.02 -9.39
CA PRO A 146 0.81 -8.55 -9.48
C PRO A 146 1.77 -7.87 -8.48
N PHE A 147 2.68 -8.66 -7.92
CA PHE A 147 3.61 -8.24 -6.87
C PHE A 147 4.98 -8.90 -7.09
N GLU A 148 6.02 -8.10 -7.22
CA GLU A 148 7.38 -8.57 -7.47
C GLU A 148 8.40 -7.62 -6.83
N ASN A 149 9.46 -8.15 -6.20
CA ASN A 149 10.54 -7.35 -5.59
C ASN A 149 10.06 -6.27 -4.59
N GLN A 150 9.02 -6.58 -3.81
CA GLN A 150 8.38 -5.67 -2.85
C GLN A 150 7.63 -4.49 -3.49
N LEU A 151 7.44 -4.52 -4.80
CA LEU A 151 6.69 -3.53 -5.56
C LEU A 151 5.36 -4.13 -6.02
N ARG A 152 4.32 -3.29 -6.04
CA ARG A 152 2.96 -3.65 -6.48
C ARG A 152 2.66 -2.99 -7.82
N PHE A 153 1.90 -3.69 -8.63
CA PHE A 153 1.41 -3.24 -9.94
C PHE A 153 -0.10 -3.42 -10.00
N THR A 154 -0.80 -2.61 -10.80
CA THR A 154 -2.25 -2.75 -10.96
C THR A 154 -2.62 -3.90 -11.90
N ASN A 155 -1.75 -4.25 -12.85
CA ASN A 155 -2.00 -5.25 -13.87
C ASN A 155 -0.70 -5.92 -14.36
N GLU A 156 -0.82 -7.00 -15.15
CA GLU A 156 0.34 -7.77 -15.65
C GLU A 156 1.19 -6.98 -16.65
N TRP A 157 0.60 -6.01 -17.37
CA TRP A 157 1.34 -5.20 -18.35
C TRP A 157 2.33 -4.25 -17.67
N GLU A 158 1.93 -3.64 -16.55
CA GLU A 158 2.83 -2.90 -15.66
C GLU A 158 3.98 -3.78 -15.15
N LEU A 159 3.66 -5.02 -14.75
CA LEU A 159 4.68 -5.96 -14.29
C LEU A 159 5.67 -6.34 -15.41
N ASP A 160 5.21 -6.48 -16.64
CA ASP A 160 6.06 -6.80 -17.78
C ASP A 160 7.00 -5.64 -18.17
N VAL A 161 6.51 -4.40 -18.13
CA VAL A 161 7.37 -3.21 -18.31
C VAL A 161 8.39 -3.11 -17.17
N TYR A 162 7.98 -3.35 -15.93
CA TYR A 162 8.88 -3.43 -14.78
C TYR A 162 9.99 -4.45 -14.98
N ARG A 163 9.65 -5.68 -15.41
CA ARG A 163 10.62 -6.74 -15.66
C ARG A 163 11.61 -6.35 -16.76
N ALA A 164 11.15 -5.70 -17.83
CA ALA A 164 12.02 -5.19 -18.89
C ALA A 164 12.98 -4.09 -18.37
N LEU A 165 12.48 -3.15 -17.57
CA LEU A 165 13.30 -2.13 -16.91
C LEU A 165 14.34 -2.74 -15.97
N ARG A 166 13.96 -3.75 -15.18
CA ARG A 166 14.87 -4.46 -14.27
C ARG A 166 15.98 -5.18 -15.04
N GLU A 167 15.64 -5.95 -16.06
CA GLU A 167 16.66 -6.60 -16.93
C GLU A 167 17.60 -5.56 -17.54
N ARG A 168 17.07 -4.38 -17.90
CA ARG A 168 17.89 -3.30 -18.42
C ARG A 168 18.79 -2.69 -17.35
N GLN A 169 18.30 -2.53 -16.12
CA GLN A 169 19.06 -2.08 -14.96
C GLN A 169 20.21 -3.05 -14.65
N GLU A 170 19.94 -4.36 -14.63
CA GLU A 170 20.93 -5.42 -14.36
C GLU A 170 22.03 -5.51 -15.42
N SER A 171 21.79 -5.01 -16.64
CA SER A 171 22.79 -4.95 -17.72
C SER A 171 23.60 -3.64 -17.76
N LEU A 172 23.33 -2.69 -16.87
CA LEU A 172 24.12 -1.47 -16.75
C LEU A 172 25.45 -1.72 -16.02
N PRO A 173 26.46 -0.87 -16.24
CA PRO A 173 27.67 -0.87 -15.42
C PRO A 173 27.36 -0.61 -13.93
N ASP A 174 28.18 -1.12 -13.01
CA ASP A 174 27.97 -1.04 -11.55
C ASP A 174 27.88 0.39 -10.98
N ASN A 175 28.28 1.41 -11.74
CA ASN A 175 28.18 2.82 -11.36
C ASN A 175 26.94 3.53 -11.95
N GLU A 176 26.05 2.80 -12.60
CA GLU A 176 24.79 3.31 -13.16
C GLU A 176 23.60 2.50 -12.62
N THR A 177 22.46 3.18 -12.44
CA THR A 177 21.22 2.51 -12.02
C THR A 177 19.99 3.26 -12.51
N ILE A 178 18.88 2.54 -12.61
CA ILE A 178 17.55 3.07 -12.94
C ILE A 178 16.72 2.99 -11.66
N GLY A 179 16.25 4.12 -11.13
CA GLY A 179 15.23 4.12 -10.10
C GLY A 179 13.87 3.83 -10.73
N ILE A 180 13.15 2.83 -10.20
CA ILE A 180 11.85 2.39 -10.71
C ILE A 180 10.85 2.47 -9.56
N MET A 181 9.85 3.35 -9.68
CA MET A 181 8.84 3.59 -8.66
C MET A 181 7.44 3.40 -9.26
N PRO A 182 6.82 2.23 -9.10
CA PRO A 182 5.44 2.02 -9.50
C PRO A 182 4.48 2.74 -8.56
N LEU A 183 3.38 3.24 -9.13
CA LEU A 183 2.26 3.84 -8.39
C LEU A 183 2.71 4.95 -7.42
N GLY A 184 3.72 5.71 -7.84
CA GLY A 184 4.31 6.78 -7.05
C GLY A 184 3.42 8.02 -7.04
N GLY A 185 2.55 8.15 -6.04
CA GLY A 185 1.70 9.33 -5.88
C GLY A 185 2.49 10.63 -5.90
N MET A 186 2.27 11.45 -6.92
CA MET A 186 2.96 12.73 -7.15
C MET A 186 2.00 13.91 -7.06
N ARG A 187 2.29 14.84 -6.14
CA ARG A 187 1.56 16.10 -6.00
C ARG A 187 2.10 17.14 -6.97
N VAL A 188 1.22 17.70 -7.80
CA VAL A 188 1.47 18.94 -8.55
C VAL A 188 0.50 20.04 -8.11
N ARG A 189 0.61 21.23 -8.69
CA ARG A 189 -0.32 22.33 -8.39
C ARG A 189 -1.77 21.92 -8.69
N GLY A 190 -2.58 21.83 -7.64
CA GLY A 190 -4.02 21.55 -7.74
C GLY A 190 -4.40 20.08 -7.95
N TRP A 191 -3.47 19.20 -8.33
CA TRP A 191 -3.75 17.77 -8.59
C TRP A 191 -2.75 16.83 -7.92
N THR A 192 -3.19 15.62 -7.57
CA THR A 192 -2.31 14.50 -7.23
C THR A 192 -2.48 13.46 -8.33
N PHE A 193 -1.37 13.07 -8.94
CA PHE A 193 -1.34 12.03 -9.96
C PHE A 193 -0.71 10.78 -9.38
N GLU A 194 -1.16 9.63 -9.87
CA GLU A 194 -0.49 8.37 -9.65
C GLU A 194 -0.13 7.87 -11.05
N PRO A 195 1.12 8.09 -11.51
CA PRO A 195 1.60 7.49 -12.75
C PRO A 195 1.81 5.99 -12.54
N ASP A 196 1.67 5.21 -13.60
CA ASP A 196 1.89 3.77 -13.51
C ASP A 196 3.34 3.46 -13.10
N LEU A 197 4.31 4.13 -13.74
CA LEU A 197 5.72 4.06 -13.38
C LEU A 197 6.39 5.44 -13.42
N LEU A 198 7.01 5.84 -12.31
CA LEU A 198 7.97 6.93 -12.25
C LEU A 198 9.39 6.37 -12.32
N ILE A 199 10.18 6.87 -13.27
CA ILE A 199 11.53 6.42 -13.57
C ILE A 199 12.52 7.54 -13.29
N THR A 200 13.62 7.24 -12.60
CA THR A 200 14.77 8.17 -12.47
C THR A 200 16.01 7.55 -13.07
N TYR A 201 16.66 8.24 -14.00
CA TYR A 201 17.86 7.73 -14.65
C TYR A 201 18.77 8.88 -15.08
N ARG A 202 20.08 8.76 -14.77
CA ARG A 202 21.12 9.76 -15.10
C ARG A 202 20.74 11.21 -14.75
N GLY A 203 20.12 11.40 -13.58
CA GLY A 203 19.73 12.71 -13.06
C GLY A 203 18.41 13.26 -13.59
N TYR A 204 17.70 12.53 -14.44
CA TYR A 204 16.40 12.93 -14.97
C TYR A 204 15.28 12.05 -14.45
N ALA A 205 14.08 12.63 -14.33
CA ALA A 205 12.85 11.90 -14.03
C ALA A 205 11.99 11.76 -15.29
N GLY A 206 11.38 10.59 -15.49
CA GLY A 206 10.47 10.30 -16.59
C GLY A 206 9.28 9.50 -16.08
N VAL A 207 8.16 9.55 -16.80
CA VAL A 207 6.94 8.80 -16.49
C VAL A 207 6.61 7.89 -17.66
N ILE A 208 6.25 6.64 -17.34
CA ILE A 208 5.65 5.69 -18.28
C ILE A 208 4.21 5.46 -17.81
N GLU A 209 3.25 5.66 -18.70
CA GLU A 209 1.85 5.23 -18.52
C GLU A 209 1.58 4.03 -19.44
N ILE A 210 0.74 3.10 -18.99
CA ILE A 210 0.46 1.83 -19.66
C ILE A 210 -1.05 1.77 -19.92
N ASP A 211 -1.41 2.12 -21.15
CA ASP A 211 -2.81 2.23 -21.55
C ASP A 211 -3.36 0.83 -21.91
N GLY A 212 -4.24 0.31 -21.05
CA GLY A 212 -4.93 -0.98 -21.22
C GLY A 212 -6.08 -0.97 -22.27
N PRO A 213 -6.58 -2.13 -22.71
CA PRO A 213 -7.54 -2.29 -23.82
C PRO A 213 -8.94 -1.67 -23.61
N HIS A 214 -9.22 -1.17 -22.40
CA HIS A 214 -10.49 -0.52 -22.06
C HIS A 214 -10.35 0.98 -21.77
N HIS A 215 -9.15 1.55 -21.87
CA HIS A 215 -8.90 2.97 -21.65
C HIS A 215 -9.15 3.79 -22.93
N LYS A 216 -10.41 3.92 -23.34
CA LYS A 216 -10.83 4.95 -24.31
C LYS A 216 -10.98 6.30 -23.61
N GLY A 217 -9.87 6.89 -23.19
CA GLY A 217 -9.79 8.20 -22.55
C GLY A 217 -9.73 9.37 -23.56
N HIS A 218 -10.35 10.49 -23.20
CA HIS A 218 -10.37 11.72 -24.01
C HIS A 218 -8.96 12.33 -24.14
N ALA A 219 -8.37 12.28 -25.34
CA ALA A 219 -7.02 12.79 -25.66
C ALA A 219 -6.70 14.20 -25.11
N GLY A 220 -7.69 15.09 -25.02
CA GLY A 220 -7.50 16.44 -24.47
C GLY A 220 -7.16 16.46 -22.96
N ARG A 221 -7.71 15.53 -22.18
CA ARG A 221 -7.43 15.40 -20.74
C ARG A 221 -6.06 14.80 -20.51
N ASP A 222 -5.62 13.87 -21.35
CA ASP A 222 -4.28 13.27 -21.29
C ASP A 222 -3.17 14.29 -21.60
N HIS A 223 -3.34 15.12 -22.63
CA HIS A 223 -2.39 16.19 -22.93
C HIS A 223 -2.24 17.21 -21.79
N SER A 224 -3.33 17.56 -21.11
CA SER A 224 -3.28 18.47 -19.96
C SER A 224 -2.54 17.86 -18.76
N ARG A 225 -2.69 16.54 -18.53
CA ARG A 225 -1.97 15.79 -17.49
C ARG A 225 -0.48 15.72 -17.79
N SER A 226 -0.10 15.28 -19.00
CA SER A 226 1.30 15.21 -19.40
C SER A 226 1.99 16.58 -19.29
N ARG A 227 1.31 17.67 -19.67
CA ARG A 227 1.86 19.02 -19.55
C ARG A 227 2.17 19.42 -18.09
N LEU A 228 1.31 19.05 -17.14
CA LEU A 228 1.55 19.35 -15.73
C LEU A 228 2.76 18.57 -15.17
N LEU A 229 2.93 17.31 -15.59
CA LEU A 229 4.11 16.51 -15.25
C LEU A 229 5.39 17.14 -15.84
N LEU A 230 5.34 17.54 -17.11
CA LEU A 230 6.48 18.19 -17.76
C LEU A 230 6.86 19.51 -17.06
N HIS A 231 5.86 20.33 -16.69
CA HIS A 231 6.10 21.55 -15.93
C HIS A 231 6.61 21.31 -14.50
N SER A 232 6.40 20.11 -13.93
CA SER A 232 6.90 19.75 -12.61
C SER A 232 8.33 19.18 -12.62
N GLY A 233 9.01 19.19 -13.78
CA GLY A 233 10.38 18.70 -13.91
C GLY A 233 10.51 17.24 -14.36
N VAL A 234 9.39 16.57 -14.69
CA VAL A 234 9.45 15.32 -15.45
C VAL A 234 9.91 15.66 -16.87
N LYS A 235 10.94 14.98 -17.35
CA LYS A 235 11.55 15.28 -18.65
C LYS A 235 10.80 14.62 -19.81
N VAL A 236 10.38 13.39 -19.62
CA VAL A 236 9.69 12.57 -20.63
C VAL A 236 8.46 11.94 -19.99
N VAL A 237 7.33 12.02 -20.69
CA VAL A 237 6.13 11.24 -20.40
C VAL A 237 5.84 10.44 -21.65
N ASP A 238 5.97 9.12 -21.58
CA ASP A 238 5.70 8.23 -22.73
C ASP A 238 4.63 7.20 -22.35
N ARG A 239 3.95 6.66 -23.36
CA ARG A 239 2.79 5.79 -23.16
C ARG A 239 2.94 4.51 -23.95
N LEU A 240 2.77 3.38 -23.28
CA LEU A 240 2.71 2.07 -23.92
C LEU A 240 1.25 1.69 -24.12
N ASN A 241 0.79 1.67 -25.38
CA ASN A 241 -0.52 1.10 -25.71
C ASN A 241 -0.40 -0.42 -25.78
N VAL A 242 -0.99 -1.14 -24.82
CA VAL A 242 -0.83 -2.61 -24.75
C VAL A 242 -1.53 -3.33 -25.90
N GLU A 243 -2.52 -2.70 -26.55
CA GLU A 243 -3.17 -3.26 -27.75
C GLU A 243 -2.22 -3.30 -28.96
N GLU A 244 -1.18 -2.48 -28.97
CA GLU A 244 -0.19 -2.38 -30.05
C GLU A 244 1.05 -3.25 -29.80
N VAL A 245 1.15 -3.86 -28.62
CA VAL A 245 2.29 -4.67 -28.18
C VAL A 245 1.91 -6.14 -28.26
N ASN A 246 2.55 -6.88 -29.16
CA ASN A 246 2.26 -8.29 -29.41
C ASN A 246 3.36 -9.21 -28.86
N SER A 247 4.47 -8.64 -28.38
CA SER A 247 5.61 -9.44 -27.91
C SER A 247 6.42 -8.75 -26.82
N ARG A 248 7.11 -9.57 -26.02
CA ARG A 248 8.07 -9.11 -25.02
C ARG A 248 9.22 -8.29 -25.62
N ALA A 249 9.59 -8.56 -26.87
CA ALA A 249 10.65 -7.82 -27.56
C ALA A 249 10.25 -6.35 -27.82
N GLU A 250 8.99 -6.10 -28.13
CA GLU A 250 8.46 -4.74 -28.32
C GLU A 250 8.41 -3.96 -27.00
N VAL A 251 8.06 -4.60 -25.89
CA VAL A 251 8.16 -4.00 -24.54
C VAL A 251 9.61 -3.58 -24.24
N LYS A 252 10.58 -4.46 -24.52
CA LYS A 252 12.00 -4.14 -24.32
C LYS A 252 12.45 -2.97 -25.19
N LYS A 253 12.06 -2.97 -26.48
CA LYS A 253 12.35 -1.87 -27.39
C LYS A 253 11.76 -0.55 -26.89
N PHE A 254 10.52 -0.54 -26.41
CA PHE A 254 9.90 0.64 -25.80
C PHE A 254 10.71 1.16 -24.61
N VAL A 255 11.11 0.27 -23.69
CA VAL A 255 11.94 0.63 -22.54
C VAL A 255 13.29 1.24 -22.98
N ASP A 256 13.95 0.65 -23.97
CA ASP A 256 15.22 1.16 -24.49
C ASP A 256 15.06 2.54 -25.16
N ASP A 257 14.00 2.72 -25.95
CA ASP A 257 13.67 3.99 -26.60
C ASP A 257 13.36 5.08 -25.55
N PHE A 258 12.56 4.76 -24.53
CA PHE A 258 12.23 5.65 -23.42
C PHE A 258 13.49 6.09 -22.65
N LEU A 259 14.33 5.14 -22.23
CA LEU A 259 15.57 5.45 -21.50
C LEU A 259 16.56 6.24 -22.37
N ALA A 260 16.56 6.01 -23.69
CA ALA A 260 17.36 6.78 -24.62
C ALA A 260 16.88 8.23 -24.77
N GLN A 261 15.57 8.49 -24.68
CA GLN A 261 15.00 9.84 -24.65
C GLN A 261 15.28 10.53 -23.32
N LEU A 262 15.11 9.83 -22.19
CA LEU A 262 15.27 10.41 -20.86
C LEU A 262 16.68 10.99 -20.63
N LYS A 263 17.71 10.40 -21.23
CA LYS A 263 19.10 10.86 -21.13
C LYS A 263 19.51 11.96 -22.12
N ARG A 264 18.70 12.29 -23.13
CA ARG A 264 18.98 13.36 -24.10
C ARG A 264 18.51 14.68 -23.53
#